data_AF-A0A538H3H6-F1
#
_entry.id   AF-A0A538H3H6-F1
#
_cell.length_a   1.000
_cell.length_b   1.000
_cell.length_c   1.000
_cell.angle_alpha   90.00
_cell.angle_beta   90.00
_cell.angle_gamma   90.00
#
_symmetry.space_group_name_H-M   'P 1'
#
loop_
_entity.id
_entity.type
_entity.pdbx_description
1 polymer ?
#
loop_
_entity_poly.entity_id
_entity_poly.type
_entity_poly.pdbx_seq_one_letter_code
_entity_poly.pdbx_strand_id
1 'polypeptide(L)'
;MAGTEAVPAVVTVSFEGPEPQRRLTIAFRIILAIPHLLYLSVLAIVVFFTTVVAWFAALILGRLPSGLAIFLGRLLQYWARVYAYAILLLTDRYPRFGLDAPDYPVSVELSPGRLNRLAVLFRIVLAVPAAIVIWLVGSGVTVASIFVWLIALVLGRLPQPLFEAYAAILRYEVRYYAYLAMLTSEYPRRLFGDGPDEEMPAGAGSAVDAPAPDLPSFLPARPPVAPDLPAFLPARPRVTRLVLSRGGKRLVVLIVALGVVFGVGGSITVGVTTARSHGTGRKLADDHTVLTAAVQEFSTEAQGCALGGGAPCLHAADERLAGAFARFRTELESLSFPLGVDPLASRVEQDTTAIVNLLRQLASISDAAQYQAVAAQFQTLGNRFDADYRELLLRLLGT
;
A
#
# COMPACT_ATOMS: atom_id res chain seq x y z
N MET A 1 2.94 38.33 -27.92
CA MET A 1 3.03 36.86 -27.77
C MET A 1 2.94 36.55 -26.29
N ALA A 2 1.73 36.41 -25.76
CA ALA A 2 1.49 36.11 -24.35
C ALA A 2 1.73 34.62 -24.12
N GLY A 3 2.69 34.29 -23.25
CA GLY A 3 2.93 32.93 -22.81
C GLY A 3 1.70 32.42 -22.06
N THR A 4 1.06 31.40 -22.60
CA THR A 4 0.07 30.60 -21.89
C THR A 4 0.80 29.90 -20.74
N GLU A 5 0.70 30.47 -19.53
CA GLU A 5 1.13 29.79 -18.31
C GLU A 5 0.44 28.42 -18.27
N ALA A 6 1.25 27.37 -18.26
CA ALA A 6 0.77 26.00 -18.17
C ALA A 6 0.11 25.82 -16.79
N VAL A 7 -1.22 25.75 -16.77
CA VAL A 7 -1.98 25.39 -15.56
C VAL A 7 -1.42 24.05 -15.04
N PRO A 8 -0.94 23.99 -13.78
CA PRO A 8 -0.38 22.76 -13.23
C PRO A 8 -1.43 21.64 -13.21
N ALA A 9 -1.00 20.41 -13.50
CA ALA A 9 -1.86 19.23 -13.55
C ALA A 9 -2.22 18.74 -12.14
N VAL A 10 -2.97 19.56 -11.40
CA VAL A 10 -3.29 19.32 -10.00
C VAL A 10 -4.45 18.33 -9.89
N VAL A 11 -4.29 17.34 -9.02
CA VAL A 11 -5.37 16.43 -8.60
C VAL A 11 -5.87 16.90 -7.22
N THR A 12 -7.04 17.53 -7.20
CA THR A 12 -7.69 17.96 -5.95
C THR A 12 -8.73 16.92 -5.54
N VAL A 13 -8.69 16.50 -4.27
CA VAL A 13 -9.71 15.61 -3.68
C VAL A 13 -10.35 16.34 -2.52
N SER A 14 -11.65 16.58 -2.63
CA SER A 14 -12.40 17.33 -1.61
C SER A 14 -13.34 16.42 -0.82
N PHE A 15 -13.54 16.77 0.45
CA PHE A 15 -14.35 16.00 1.40
C PHE A 15 -15.40 16.89 2.07
N GLU A 16 -16.62 16.39 2.21
CA GLU A 16 -17.55 16.86 3.24
C GLU A 16 -17.09 16.28 4.60
N GLY A 17 -17.13 17.09 5.67
CA GLY A 17 -16.59 16.71 7.00
C GLY A 17 -17.25 15.48 7.65
N PRO A 18 -16.76 15.03 8.82
CA PRO A 18 -17.21 13.79 9.45
C PRO A 18 -18.70 13.86 9.83
N GLU A 19 -19.54 13.12 9.12
CA GLU A 19 -20.98 13.02 9.36
C GLU A 19 -21.29 11.89 10.38
N PRO A 20 -22.29 12.04 11.27
CA PRO A 20 -22.73 10.97 12.16
C PRO A 20 -23.17 9.73 11.36
N GLN A 21 -22.76 8.53 11.79
CA GLN A 21 -23.04 7.30 11.04
C GLN A 21 -24.03 6.38 11.75
N ARG A 22 -24.90 5.72 10.98
CA ARG A 22 -25.88 4.80 11.53
C ARG A 22 -25.21 3.45 11.81
N ARG A 23 -25.19 3.03 13.07
CA ARG A 23 -24.50 1.82 13.57
C ARG A 23 -24.89 0.54 12.83
N LEU A 24 -26.17 0.41 12.46
CA LEU A 24 -26.66 -0.72 11.67
C LEU A 24 -26.10 -0.72 10.25
N THR A 25 -25.97 0.45 9.63
CA THR A 25 -25.36 0.58 8.30
C THR A 25 -23.90 0.18 8.37
N ILE A 26 -23.16 0.53 9.43
CA ILE A 26 -21.76 0.11 9.64
C ILE A 26 -21.64 -1.42 9.78
N ALA A 27 -22.51 -2.05 10.59
CA ALA A 27 -22.49 -3.50 10.80
C ALA A 27 -22.75 -4.29 9.52
N PHE A 28 -23.79 -3.91 8.76
CA PHE A 28 -24.15 -4.55 7.50
C PHE A 28 -23.38 -3.99 6.29
N ARG A 29 -22.47 -3.03 6.49
CA ARG A 29 -21.73 -2.38 5.40
C ARG A 29 -20.91 -3.36 4.59
N ILE A 30 -20.30 -4.36 5.23
CA ILE A 30 -19.50 -5.39 4.55
C ILE A 30 -20.38 -6.14 3.54
N ILE A 31 -21.59 -6.54 3.93
CA ILE A 31 -22.55 -7.22 3.03
C ILE A 31 -23.02 -6.27 1.93
N LEU A 32 -23.35 -5.02 2.27
CA LEU A 32 -23.74 -3.99 1.30
C LEU A 32 -22.62 -3.61 0.33
N ALA A 33 -21.35 -3.83 0.69
CA ALA A 33 -20.20 -3.57 -0.16
C ALA A 33 -19.92 -4.70 -1.16
N ILE A 34 -20.39 -5.93 -0.92
CA ILE A 34 -20.16 -7.09 -1.81
C ILE A 34 -20.57 -6.80 -3.26
N PRO A 35 -21.78 -6.25 -3.55
CA PRO A 35 -22.17 -5.92 -4.92
C PRO A 35 -21.21 -4.93 -5.59
N HIS A 36 -20.71 -3.94 -4.85
CA HIS A 36 -19.76 -2.95 -5.37
C HIS A 36 -18.38 -3.53 -5.59
N LEU A 37 -17.91 -4.41 -4.70
CA LEU A 37 -16.64 -5.11 -4.86
C LEU A 37 -16.66 -6.04 -6.08
N LEU A 38 -17.77 -6.74 -6.31
CA LEU A 38 -17.97 -7.59 -7.48
C LEU A 38 -18.09 -6.76 -8.77
N TYR A 39 -18.77 -5.61 -8.72
CA TYR A 39 -18.81 -4.70 -9.85
C TYR A 39 -17.42 -4.11 -10.15
N LEU A 40 -16.66 -3.71 -9.13
CA LEU A 40 -15.29 -3.22 -9.28
C LEU A 40 -14.33 -4.27 -9.82
N SER A 41 -14.47 -5.54 -9.46
CA SER A 41 -13.60 -6.61 -9.99
C SER A 41 -13.86 -6.87 -11.48
N VAL A 42 -15.11 -6.81 -11.92
CA VAL A 42 -15.43 -6.83 -13.37
C VAL A 42 -14.87 -5.59 -14.06
N LEU A 43 -15.04 -4.41 -13.46
CA LEU A 43 -14.50 -3.17 -14.00
C LEU A 43 -12.96 -3.20 -14.09
N ALA A 44 -12.28 -3.81 -13.12
CA ALA A 44 -10.83 -3.93 -13.09
C ALA A 44 -10.27 -4.65 -14.34
N ILE A 45 -11.00 -5.64 -14.87
CA ILE A 45 -10.63 -6.30 -16.13
C ILE A 45 -10.67 -5.29 -17.29
N VAL A 46 -11.75 -4.52 -17.40
CA VAL A 46 -11.90 -3.46 -18.42
C VAL A 46 -10.79 -2.42 -18.27
N VAL A 47 -10.47 -2.03 -17.05
CA VAL A 47 -9.41 -1.05 -16.73
C VAL A 47 -8.05 -1.56 -17.14
N PHE A 48 -7.75 -2.84 -16.91
CA PHE A 48 -6.49 -3.44 -17.33
C PHE A 48 -6.27 -3.27 -18.84
N PHE A 49 -7.23 -3.73 -19.66
CA PHE A 49 -7.14 -3.58 -21.11
C PHE A 49 -7.12 -2.11 -21.54
N THR A 50 -7.95 -1.27 -20.92
CA THR A 50 -8.00 0.18 -21.23
C THR A 50 -6.67 0.87 -20.90
N THR A 51 -6.02 0.48 -19.81
CA THR A 51 -4.73 1.04 -19.38
C THR A 51 -3.60 0.59 -20.31
N VAL A 52 -3.63 -0.66 -20.77
CA VAL A 52 -2.67 -1.15 -21.78
C VAL A 52 -2.82 -0.37 -23.08
N VAL A 53 -4.05 -0.20 -23.59
CA VAL A 53 -4.33 0.61 -24.79
C VAL A 53 -3.93 2.07 -24.58
N ALA A 54 -4.25 2.65 -23.42
CA ALA A 54 -3.86 4.00 -23.04
C ALA A 54 -2.34 4.18 -23.01
N TRP A 55 -1.59 3.18 -22.54
CA TRP A 55 -0.13 3.21 -22.49
C TRP A 55 0.48 3.25 -23.89
N PHE A 56 0.05 2.36 -24.79
CA PHE A 56 0.50 2.37 -26.19
C PHE A 56 0.08 3.66 -26.91
N ALA A 57 -1.17 4.11 -26.71
CA ALA A 57 -1.65 5.37 -27.27
C ALA A 57 -0.82 6.56 -26.77
N ALA A 58 -0.49 6.62 -25.48
CA ALA A 58 0.33 7.67 -24.90
C ALA A 58 1.79 7.66 -25.43
N LEU A 59 2.36 6.48 -25.72
CA LEU A 59 3.68 6.39 -26.35
C LEU A 59 3.71 6.91 -27.79
N ILE A 60 2.71 6.53 -28.59
CA ILE A 60 2.62 6.90 -30.01
C ILE A 60 2.24 8.38 -30.17
N LEU A 61 1.19 8.82 -29.46
CA LEU A 61 0.61 10.16 -29.59
C LEU A 61 1.28 11.21 -28.70
N GLY A 62 2.03 10.80 -27.66
CA GLY A 62 2.55 11.70 -26.63
C GLY A 62 1.48 12.38 -25.77
N ARG A 63 0.22 11.95 -25.90
CA ARG A 63 -0.93 12.43 -25.14
C ARG A 63 -2.00 11.35 -25.06
N LEU A 64 -2.79 11.38 -23.99
CA LEU A 64 -3.90 10.45 -23.83
C LEU A 64 -5.11 10.93 -24.67
N PRO A 65 -5.76 10.07 -25.47
CA PRO A 65 -6.94 10.46 -26.22
C PRO A 65 -8.09 10.83 -25.26
N SER A 66 -8.85 11.87 -25.61
CA SER A 66 -9.83 12.49 -24.70
C SER A 66 -10.88 11.52 -24.17
N GLY A 67 -11.35 10.58 -24.99
CA GLY A 67 -12.29 9.53 -24.57
C GLY A 67 -11.74 8.62 -23.46
N LEU A 68 -10.48 8.20 -23.57
CA LEU A 68 -9.82 7.38 -22.54
C LEU A 68 -9.58 8.18 -21.26
N ALA A 69 -9.17 9.45 -21.39
CA ALA A 69 -8.96 10.34 -20.25
C ALA A 69 -10.25 10.57 -19.44
N ILE A 70 -11.37 10.82 -20.13
CA ILE A 70 -12.68 10.99 -19.49
C ILE A 70 -13.12 9.69 -18.82
N PHE A 71 -12.98 8.55 -19.50
CA PHE A 71 -13.37 7.26 -18.95
C PHE A 71 -12.56 6.89 -17.69
N LEU A 72 -11.22 6.94 -17.76
CA LEU A 72 -10.34 6.64 -16.64
C LEU A 72 -10.53 7.62 -15.48
N GLY A 73 -10.81 8.90 -15.77
CA GLY A 73 -11.12 9.91 -14.75
C GLY A 73 -12.41 9.61 -14.00
N ARG A 74 -13.50 9.29 -14.71
CA ARG A 74 -14.79 8.94 -14.08
C ARG A 74 -14.72 7.63 -13.30
N LEU A 75 -13.97 6.66 -13.82
CA LEU A 75 -13.67 5.41 -13.14
C LEU A 75 -12.89 5.63 -11.85
N LEU A 76 -11.82 6.43 -11.89
CA LEU A 76 -11.02 6.74 -10.70
C LEU A 76 -11.89 7.43 -9.64
N GLN A 77 -12.78 8.31 -10.08
CA GLN A 77 -13.77 8.95 -9.21
C GLN A 77 -14.70 7.89 -8.59
N TYR A 78 -15.26 6.96 -9.39
CA TYR A 78 -16.10 5.87 -8.89
C TYR A 78 -15.37 4.97 -7.87
N TRP A 79 -14.13 4.58 -8.17
CA TRP A 79 -13.30 3.79 -7.26
C TRP A 79 -13.09 4.52 -5.93
N ALA A 80 -12.74 5.81 -5.95
CA ALA A 80 -12.55 6.61 -4.75
C ALA A 80 -13.83 6.69 -3.89
N ARG A 81 -15.02 6.79 -4.54
CA ARG A 81 -16.31 6.78 -3.83
C ARG A 81 -16.56 5.46 -3.11
N VAL A 82 -16.34 4.34 -3.81
CA VAL A 82 -16.56 3.00 -3.25
C VAL A 82 -15.55 2.71 -2.15
N TYR A 83 -14.28 3.04 -2.35
CA TYR A 83 -13.23 2.81 -1.35
C TYR A 83 -13.46 3.66 -0.08
N ALA A 84 -13.84 4.93 -0.24
CA ALA A 84 -14.20 5.82 0.87
C ALA A 84 -15.40 5.31 1.68
N TYR A 85 -16.43 4.76 1.01
CA TYR A 85 -17.60 4.19 1.67
C TYR A 85 -17.29 2.84 2.34
N ALA A 86 -16.74 1.88 1.59
CA ALA A 86 -16.67 0.48 1.97
C ALA A 86 -15.48 0.15 2.89
N ILE A 87 -14.31 0.74 2.64
CA ILE A 87 -13.06 0.38 3.34
C ILE A 87 -12.67 1.44 4.37
N LEU A 88 -12.78 2.72 4.02
CA LEU A 88 -12.34 3.80 4.92
C LEU A 88 -13.46 4.37 5.82
N LEU A 89 -14.73 4.00 5.60
CA LEU A 89 -15.88 4.49 6.37
C LEU A 89 -15.92 6.03 6.47
N LEU A 90 -15.51 6.74 5.42
CA LEU A 90 -15.46 8.20 5.37
C LEU A 90 -16.84 8.84 5.14
N THR A 91 -17.76 8.09 4.52
CA THR A 91 -19.09 8.58 4.13
C THR A 91 -20.14 7.54 4.45
N ASP A 92 -21.31 8.01 4.93
CA ASP A 92 -22.46 7.14 5.18
C ASP A 92 -23.37 6.94 3.97
N ARG A 93 -23.16 7.73 2.91
CA ARG A 93 -23.99 7.72 1.72
C ARG A 93 -23.60 6.59 0.77
N TYR A 94 -24.53 5.65 0.55
CA TYR A 94 -24.32 4.54 -0.38
C TYR A 94 -23.99 5.01 -1.80
N PRO A 95 -22.88 4.56 -2.41
CA PRO A 95 -22.49 4.96 -3.75
C PRO A 95 -23.47 4.37 -4.79
N ARG A 96 -24.02 5.23 -5.65
CA ARG A 96 -24.84 4.78 -6.78
C ARG A 96 -23.97 4.04 -7.79
N PHE A 97 -24.49 2.97 -8.38
CA PHE A 97 -23.82 2.30 -9.49
C PHE A 97 -23.75 3.24 -10.70
N GLY A 98 -22.59 3.30 -11.35
CA GLY A 98 -22.36 4.16 -12.50
C GLY A 98 -21.22 5.15 -12.28
N LEU A 99 -20.64 5.58 -13.39
CA LEU A 99 -19.47 6.45 -13.43
C LEU A 99 -19.81 7.92 -13.16
N ASP A 100 -21.07 8.32 -13.39
CA ASP A 100 -21.55 9.70 -13.28
C ASP A 100 -22.28 9.94 -11.95
N ALA A 101 -21.69 10.75 -11.07
CA ALA A 101 -22.35 11.26 -9.88
C ALA A 101 -21.78 12.64 -9.46
N PRO A 102 -22.32 13.75 -9.99
CA PRO A 102 -21.80 15.09 -9.72
C PRO A 102 -21.85 15.48 -8.24
N ASP A 103 -22.83 14.97 -7.48
CA ASP A 103 -23.10 15.36 -6.09
C ASP A 103 -22.78 14.26 -5.06
N TYR A 104 -21.53 13.77 -5.06
CA TYR A 104 -21.04 12.83 -4.03
C TYR A 104 -20.05 13.50 -3.06
N PRO A 105 -20.03 13.10 -1.77
CA PRO A 105 -19.17 13.70 -0.73
C PRO A 105 -17.66 13.68 -1.01
N VAL A 106 -17.21 12.76 -1.87
CA VAL A 106 -15.83 12.68 -2.38
C VAL A 106 -15.85 13.07 -3.85
N SER A 107 -15.25 14.22 -4.18
CA SER A 107 -15.00 14.60 -5.58
C SER A 107 -13.51 14.66 -5.86
N VAL A 108 -13.13 14.13 -7.03
CA VAL A 108 -11.80 14.23 -7.61
C VAL A 108 -11.90 15.15 -8.82
N GLU A 109 -11.15 16.25 -8.81
CA GLU A 109 -11.00 17.15 -9.95
C GLU A 109 -9.65 16.86 -10.63
N LEU A 110 -9.67 16.65 -11.94
CA LEU A 110 -8.51 16.23 -12.72
C LEU A 110 -8.28 17.25 -13.83
N SER A 111 -7.15 17.97 -13.77
CA SER A 111 -6.67 18.81 -14.87
C SER A 111 -5.57 18.07 -15.64
N PRO A 112 -5.84 17.51 -16.83
CA PRO A 112 -4.85 16.74 -17.57
C PRO A 112 -3.73 17.64 -18.10
N GLY A 113 -2.49 17.37 -17.66
CA GLY A 113 -1.28 18.05 -18.14
C GLY A 113 -0.69 17.44 -19.41
N ARG A 114 0.34 18.08 -19.99
CA ARG A 114 1.14 17.48 -21.07
C ARG A 114 1.94 16.29 -20.54
N LEU A 115 1.96 15.19 -21.29
CA LEU A 115 2.76 14.00 -20.98
C LEU A 115 4.06 13.99 -21.81
N ASN A 116 5.18 13.68 -21.17
CA ASN A 116 6.45 13.43 -21.85
C ASN A 116 6.55 11.94 -22.23
N ARG A 117 6.84 11.64 -23.51
CA ARG A 117 6.88 10.26 -24.05
C ARG A 117 7.86 9.35 -23.29
N LEU A 118 9.04 9.88 -22.94
CA LEU A 118 10.05 9.16 -22.15
C LEU A 118 9.56 8.89 -20.72
N ALA A 119 8.79 9.83 -20.14
CA ALA A 119 8.21 9.66 -18.82
C ALA A 119 7.08 8.62 -18.79
N VAL A 120 6.45 8.30 -19.94
CA VAL A 120 5.47 7.20 -20.06
C VAL A 120 6.18 5.83 -20.06
N LEU A 121 7.31 5.70 -20.75
CA LEU A 121 8.09 4.46 -20.81
C LEU A 121 8.71 4.12 -19.44
N PHE A 122 9.39 5.07 -18.82
CA PHE A 122 10.01 4.88 -17.49
C PHE A 122 9.01 5.00 -16.33
N ARG A 123 7.71 5.19 -16.62
CA ARG A 123 6.69 5.40 -15.59
C ARG A 123 6.53 4.23 -14.65
N ILE A 124 6.62 3.01 -15.17
CA ILE A 124 6.49 1.79 -14.38
C ILE A 124 7.62 1.72 -13.34
N VAL A 125 8.85 2.00 -13.74
CA VAL A 125 10.02 2.04 -12.85
C VAL A 125 9.89 3.17 -11.82
N LEU A 126 9.48 4.37 -12.25
CA LEU A 126 9.23 5.51 -11.35
C LEU A 126 8.07 5.27 -10.38
N ALA A 127 7.09 4.46 -10.77
CA ALA A 127 5.95 4.10 -9.93
C ALA A 127 6.32 3.09 -8.86
N VAL A 128 7.41 2.31 -8.99
CA VAL A 128 7.80 1.27 -8.02
C VAL A 128 7.93 1.80 -6.59
N PRO A 129 8.65 2.91 -6.30
CA PRO A 129 8.70 3.44 -4.94
C PRO A 129 7.33 3.83 -4.38
N ALA A 130 6.48 4.45 -5.20
CA ALA A 130 5.14 4.83 -4.78
C ALA A 130 4.22 3.60 -4.61
N ALA A 131 4.42 2.55 -5.41
CA ALA A 131 3.73 1.27 -5.30
C ALA A 131 4.06 0.56 -3.99
N ILE A 132 5.33 0.59 -3.55
CA ILE A 132 5.75 0.05 -2.25
C ILE A 132 5.03 0.79 -1.12
N VAL A 133 4.98 2.12 -1.17
CA VAL A 133 4.25 2.91 -0.17
C VAL A 133 2.77 2.54 -0.14
N ILE A 134 2.11 2.39 -1.29
CA ILE A 134 0.70 1.97 -1.35
C ILE A 134 0.51 0.57 -0.80
N TRP A 135 1.40 -0.35 -1.14
CA TRP A 135 1.30 -1.72 -0.67
C TRP A 135 1.44 -1.81 0.85
N LEU A 136 2.38 -1.05 1.43
CA LEU A 136 2.52 -0.94 2.89
C LEU A 136 1.31 -0.27 3.53
N VAL A 137 0.90 0.91 3.04
CA VAL A 137 -0.25 1.63 3.57
C VAL A 137 -1.52 0.78 3.46
N GLY A 138 -1.77 0.14 2.33
CA GLY A 138 -2.94 -0.72 2.10
C GLY A 138 -2.96 -1.95 3.01
N SER A 139 -1.79 -2.57 3.25
CA SER A 139 -1.66 -3.65 4.23
C SER A 139 -2.01 -3.16 5.64
N GLY A 140 -1.49 -1.99 6.02
CA GLY A 140 -1.80 -1.36 7.29
C GLY A 140 -3.27 -0.98 7.44
N VAL A 141 -3.88 -0.42 6.38
CA VAL A 141 -5.30 -0.06 6.36
C VAL A 141 -6.15 -1.30 6.50
N THR A 142 -5.80 -2.41 5.86
CA THR A 142 -6.53 -3.68 5.97
C THR A 142 -6.60 -4.14 7.42
N VAL A 143 -5.46 -4.18 8.12
CA VAL A 143 -5.43 -4.60 9.53
C VAL A 143 -6.12 -3.56 10.43
N ALA A 144 -5.87 -2.26 10.22
CA ALA A 144 -6.49 -1.19 10.98
C ALA A 144 -8.02 -1.16 10.78
N SER A 145 -8.52 -1.49 9.59
CA SER A 145 -9.95 -1.41 9.24
C SER A 145 -10.82 -2.27 10.14
N ILE A 146 -10.31 -3.40 10.65
CA ILE A 146 -11.02 -4.27 11.60
C ILE A 146 -11.26 -3.52 12.92
N PHE A 147 -10.22 -2.87 13.45
CA PHE A 147 -10.30 -2.08 14.67
C PHE A 147 -11.15 -0.83 14.47
N VAL A 148 -11.01 -0.16 13.33
CA VAL A 148 -11.80 1.03 12.98
C VAL A 148 -13.26 0.69 12.83
N TRP A 149 -13.59 -0.44 12.20
CA TRP A 149 -14.96 -0.93 12.11
C TRP A 149 -15.57 -1.15 13.50
N LEU A 150 -14.83 -1.79 14.41
CA LEU A 150 -15.27 -2.00 15.80
C LEU A 150 -15.47 -0.65 16.54
N ILE A 151 -14.50 0.26 16.44
CA ILE A 151 -14.57 1.59 17.06
C ILE A 151 -15.75 2.38 16.50
N ALA A 152 -15.95 2.38 15.18
CA ALA A 152 -17.07 3.06 14.53
C ALA A 152 -18.41 2.45 14.94
N LEU A 153 -18.49 1.13 15.13
CA LEU A 153 -19.68 0.44 15.61
C LEU A 153 -20.04 0.82 17.06
N VAL A 154 -19.05 1.03 17.93
CA VAL A 154 -19.22 1.43 19.34
C VAL A 154 -19.43 2.94 19.51
N LEU A 155 -18.77 3.78 18.72
CA LEU A 155 -18.89 5.25 18.82
C LEU A 155 -20.02 5.81 17.95
N GLY A 156 -20.45 5.10 16.89
CA GLY A 156 -21.41 5.61 15.90
C GLY A 156 -20.88 6.78 15.06
N ARG A 157 -19.59 7.10 15.18
CA ARG A 157 -18.91 8.15 14.42
C ARG A 157 -17.42 7.82 14.29
N LEU A 158 -16.81 8.26 13.19
CA LEU A 158 -15.38 8.15 12.99
C LEU A 158 -14.66 9.24 13.82
N PRO A 159 -13.68 8.90 14.68
CA PRO A 159 -12.93 9.91 15.42
C PRO A 159 -12.14 10.80 14.45
N GLN A 160 -12.13 12.11 14.72
CA GLN A 160 -11.50 13.12 13.86
C GLN A 160 -10.06 12.82 13.41
N PRO A 161 -9.12 12.38 14.27
CA PRO A 161 -7.77 12.07 13.82
C PRO A 161 -7.70 10.89 12.84
N LEU A 162 -8.69 9.99 12.89
CA LEU A 162 -8.78 8.84 11.99
C LEU A 162 -9.39 9.21 10.65
N PHE A 163 -10.40 10.09 10.65
CA PHE A 163 -10.91 10.73 9.45
C PHE A 163 -9.80 11.45 8.68
N GLU A 164 -8.98 12.26 9.37
CA GLU A 164 -7.84 12.96 8.77
C GLU A 164 -6.81 11.99 8.16
N ALA A 165 -6.46 10.92 8.89
CA ALA A 165 -5.50 9.92 8.40
C ALA A 165 -6.00 9.21 7.15
N TYR A 166 -7.25 8.74 7.13
CA TYR A 166 -7.84 8.05 5.99
C TYR A 166 -8.09 8.99 4.80
N ALA A 167 -8.48 10.25 5.03
CA ALA A 167 -8.58 11.25 3.99
C ALA A 167 -7.22 11.53 3.31
N ALA A 168 -6.14 11.53 4.09
CA ALA A 168 -4.78 11.69 3.57
C ALA A 168 -4.32 10.49 2.73
N ILE A 169 -4.62 9.27 3.19
CA ILE A 169 -4.35 8.03 2.47
C ILE A 169 -5.10 7.99 1.14
N LEU A 170 -6.41 8.27 1.15
CA LEU A 170 -7.21 8.28 -0.07
C LEU A 170 -6.69 9.31 -1.08
N ARG A 171 -6.26 10.50 -0.63
CA ARG A 171 -5.63 11.51 -1.49
C ARG A 171 -4.38 10.98 -2.18
N TYR A 172 -3.52 10.31 -1.41
CA TYR A 172 -2.29 9.74 -1.94
C TYR A 172 -2.57 8.61 -2.96
N GLU A 173 -3.51 7.72 -2.68
CA GLU A 173 -3.92 6.65 -3.59
C GLU A 173 -4.53 7.20 -4.89
N VAL A 174 -5.43 8.18 -4.79
CA VAL A 174 -6.02 8.83 -5.97
C VAL A 174 -4.94 9.52 -6.83
N ARG A 175 -3.97 10.21 -6.22
CA ARG A 175 -2.83 10.81 -6.95
C ARG A 175 -1.98 9.74 -7.64
N TYR A 176 -1.71 8.63 -6.97
CA TYR A 176 -0.95 7.52 -7.56
C TYR A 176 -1.69 6.86 -8.72
N TYR A 177 -2.96 6.52 -8.55
CA TYR A 177 -3.73 5.89 -9.62
C TYR A 177 -3.96 6.85 -10.78
N ALA A 178 -4.12 8.16 -10.53
CA ALA A 178 -4.13 9.17 -11.59
C ALA A 178 -2.79 9.25 -12.33
N TYR A 179 -1.66 9.16 -11.61
CA TYR A 179 -0.33 9.10 -12.20
C TYR A 179 -0.17 7.83 -13.04
N LEU A 180 -0.53 6.67 -12.50
CA LEU A 180 -0.39 5.37 -13.16
C LEU A 180 -1.32 5.23 -14.37
N ALA A 181 -2.52 5.83 -14.32
CA ALA A 181 -3.47 5.91 -15.44
C ALA A 181 -3.16 7.05 -16.43
N MET A 182 -2.03 7.74 -16.29
CA MET A 182 -1.59 8.81 -17.18
C MET A 182 -2.53 10.03 -17.24
N LEU A 183 -3.36 10.23 -16.21
CA LEU A 183 -4.29 11.36 -16.08
C LEU A 183 -3.61 12.64 -15.58
N THR A 184 -2.54 12.50 -14.80
CA THR A 184 -1.65 13.61 -14.39
C THR A 184 -0.21 13.27 -14.74
N SER A 185 0.66 14.28 -14.88
CA SER A 185 2.12 14.13 -14.97
C SER A 185 2.82 14.27 -13.62
N GLU A 186 2.11 14.73 -12.59
CA GLU A 186 2.69 15.04 -11.27
C GLU A 186 2.96 13.77 -10.47
N TYR A 187 4.19 13.62 -9.96
CA TYR A 187 4.56 12.46 -9.15
C TYR A 187 3.80 12.45 -7.81
N PRO A 188 3.22 11.31 -7.38
CA PRO A 188 2.46 11.24 -6.14
C PRO A 188 3.38 11.48 -4.94
N ARG A 189 3.32 12.69 -4.39
CA ARG A 189 4.00 13.09 -3.16
C ARG A 189 2.97 13.48 -2.10
N ARG A 190 3.44 13.66 -0.86
CA ARG A 190 2.67 14.19 0.28
C ARG A 190 1.62 13.23 0.86
N LEU A 191 2.07 12.09 1.37
CA LEU A 191 1.24 11.16 2.16
C LEU A 191 0.65 11.82 3.43
N PHE A 192 1.35 12.80 4.03
CA PHE A 192 0.98 13.44 5.29
C PHE A 192 0.18 14.75 5.14
N GLY A 193 -0.51 14.93 4.00
CA GLY A 193 -1.31 16.13 3.73
C GLY A 193 -0.54 17.33 3.20
N ASP A 194 -1.22 18.47 3.13
CA ASP A 194 -0.69 19.71 2.55
C ASP A 194 0.12 20.50 3.59
N GLY A 195 1.30 21.01 3.21
CA GLY A 195 2.19 21.76 4.11
C GLY A 195 1.68 23.18 4.42
N PRO A 196 2.20 23.85 5.47
CA PRO A 196 1.84 25.22 5.82
C PRO A 196 2.18 26.25 4.73
N ASP A 197 3.18 25.99 3.89
CA ASP A 197 3.89 27.02 3.10
C ASP A 197 3.51 27.09 1.61
N GLU A 198 2.29 26.70 1.25
CA GLU A 198 1.82 26.86 -0.13
C GLU A 198 0.57 27.75 -0.13
N GLU A 199 0.83 29.06 -0.02
CA GLU A 199 -0.10 30.08 -0.48
C GLU A 199 -0.39 29.81 -1.96
N MET A 200 -1.66 29.55 -2.24
CA MET A 200 -2.19 29.67 -3.59
C MET A 200 -1.81 31.06 -4.12
N PRO A 201 -1.34 31.23 -5.37
CA PRO A 201 -1.30 32.55 -5.95
C PRO A 201 -2.71 33.14 -5.83
N ALA A 202 -2.80 34.29 -5.17
CA ALA A 202 -4.03 35.04 -4.98
C ALA A 202 -4.60 35.41 -6.36
N GLY A 203 -5.48 34.56 -6.90
CA GLY A 203 -5.96 34.75 -8.28
C GLY A 203 -7.07 33.79 -8.73
N ALA A 204 -7.71 33.06 -7.83
CA ALA A 204 -8.89 32.24 -8.15
C ALA A 204 -10.12 32.65 -7.32
N GLY A 205 -10.21 33.93 -6.98
CA GLY A 205 -11.48 34.56 -6.61
C GLY A 205 -12.21 34.94 -7.90
N SER A 206 -13.42 34.41 -8.08
CA SER A 206 -14.42 34.84 -9.06
C SER A 206 -13.90 35.31 -10.43
N ALA A 207 -13.83 34.39 -11.39
CA ALA A 207 -14.17 34.76 -12.77
C ALA A 207 -15.71 34.88 -12.88
N VAL A 208 -16.28 35.85 -12.17
CA VAL A 208 -17.64 36.36 -12.37
C VAL A 208 -17.48 37.86 -12.64
N ASP A 209 -16.81 38.18 -13.75
CA ASP A 209 -16.88 39.51 -14.39
C ASP A 209 -16.29 39.43 -15.80
N ALA A 210 -16.73 38.42 -16.57
CA ALA A 210 -16.62 38.51 -18.02
C ALA A 210 -17.81 39.36 -18.51
N PRO A 211 -17.61 40.44 -19.27
CA PRO A 211 -18.72 41.15 -19.89
C PRO A 211 -19.43 40.16 -20.82
N ALA A 212 -20.74 40.01 -20.63
CA ALA A 212 -21.56 39.08 -21.39
C ALA A 212 -21.50 39.42 -22.90
N PRO A 213 -21.41 38.43 -23.80
CA PRO A 213 -21.57 38.68 -25.22
C PRO A 213 -23.02 39.10 -25.51
N ASP A 214 -23.18 40.15 -26.31
CA ASP A 214 -24.48 40.66 -26.77
C ASP A 214 -25.25 39.58 -27.54
N LEU A 215 -26.23 38.94 -26.89
CA LEU A 215 -27.14 38.00 -27.52
C LEU A 215 -28.39 38.76 -28.03
N PRO A 216 -28.86 38.49 -29.26
CA PRO A 216 -30.03 39.18 -29.83
C PRO A 216 -31.32 38.83 -29.07
N SER A 217 -32.16 39.85 -28.91
CA SER A 217 -33.34 39.93 -28.04
C SER A 217 -34.59 39.15 -28.50
N PHE A 218 -34.44 38.00 -29.16
CA PHE A 218 -35.56 37.26 -29.77
C PHE A 218 -35.95 35.96 -29.06
N LEU A 219 -35.72 35.83 -27.75
CA LEU A 219 -36.28 34.70 -26.98
C LEU A 219 -37.65 35.07 -26.40
N PRO A 220 -38.70 34.26 -26.61
CA PRO A 220 -40.03 34.52 -26.05
C PRO A 220 -40.00 34.44 -24.52
N ALA A 221 -40.82 35.30 -23.88
CA ALA A 221 -40.89 35.47 -22.44
C ALA A 221 -41.10 34.14 -21.70
N ARG A 222 -40.18 33.84 -20.79
CA ARG A 222 -40.27 32.71 -19.85
C ARG A 222 -41.53 32.89 -18.98
N PRO A 223 -42.36 31.86 -18.75
CA PRO A 223 -43.50 31.98 -17.85
C PRO A 223 -43.03 32.36 -16.43
N PRO A 224 -43.85 33.09 -15.65
CA PRO A 224 -43.48 33.53 -14.32
C PRO A 224 -43.18 32.31 -13.43
N VAL A 225 -41.92 32.20 -13.04
CA VAL A 225 -41.44 31.21 -12.07
C VAL A 225 -42.06 31.57 -10.72
N ALA A 226 -42.76 30.62 -10.10
CA ALA A 226 -43.27 30.77 -8.74
C ALA A 226 -42.15 31.21 -7.78
N PRO A 227 -42.37 32.19 -6.90
CA PRO A 227 -41.42 32.47 -5.84
C PRO A 227 -41.44 31.29 -4.86
N ASP A 228 -40.29 31.03 -4.23
CA ASP A 228 -40.13 30.16 -3.04
C ASP A 228 -39.63 28.72 -3.26
N LEU A 229 -38.62 28.55 -4.10
CA LEU A 229 -37.56 27.59 -3.80
C LEU A 229 -36.20 28.31 -3.84
N PRO A 230 -35.38 28.28 -2.78
CA PRO A 230 -34.01 28.75 -2.88
C PRO A 230 -33.27 27.87 -3.90
N ALA A 231 -33.13 28.39 -5.12
CA ALA A 231 -32.24 27.84 -6.11
C ALA A 231 -30.82 27.92 -5.52
N PHE A 232 -30.17 26.75 -5.44
CA PHE A 232 -28.88 26.53 -4.80
C PHE A 232 -28.93 26.56 -3.27
N LEU A 233 -29.22 25.40 -2.67
CA LEU A 233 -28.62 25.07 -1.38
C LEU A 233 -27.11 25.33 -1.53
N PRO A 234 -26.46 26.12 -0.66
CA PRO A 234 -25.02 26.29 -0.73
C PRO A 234 -24.38 24.91 -0.67
N ALA A 235 -23.53 24.58 -1.65
CA ALA A 235 -22.77 23.34 -1.63
C ALA A 235 -22.12 23.22 -0.24
N ARG A 236 -22.30 22.07 0.43
CA ARG A 236 -21.74 21.83 1.77
C ARG A 236 -20.25 22.18 1.74
N PRO A 237 -19.72 22.88 2.77
CA PRO A 237 -18.34 23.35 2.77
C PRO A 237 -17.40 22.15 2.59
N ARG A 238 -16.67 22.15 1.47
CA ARG A 238 -15.75 21.07 1.11
C ARG A 238 -14.35 21.40 1.59
N VAL A 239 -13.73 20.46 2.29
CA VAL A 239 -12.35 20.59 2.76
C VAL A 239 -11.41 20.28 1.60
N THR A 240 -10.82 21.32 1.01
CA THR A 240 -9.85 21.21 -0.09
C THR A 240 -8.42 21.10 0.43
N ARG A 241 -8.06 21.80 1.51
CA ARG A 241 -6.76 21.69 2.19
C ARG A 241 -6.85 20.74 3.38
N LEU A 242 -5.99 19.71 3.44
CA LEU A 242 -5.96 18.76 4.55
C LEU A 242 -4.65 18.87 5.30
N VAL A 243 -4.67 19.55 6.44
CA VAL A 243 -3.56 19.64 7.39
C VAL A 243 -3.79 18.63 8.51
N LEU A 244 -2.92 17.63 8.63
CA LEU A 244 -3.07 16.58 9.65
C LEU A 244 -2.73 17.11 11.04
N SER A 245 -3.61 16.84 12.00
CA SER A 245 -3.31 17.01 13.43
C SER A 245 -2.15 16.11 13.87
N ARG A 246 -1.56 16.38 15.05
CA ARG A 246 -0.53 15.50 15.64
C ARG A 246 -1.04 14.07 15.82
N GLY A 247 -2.33 13.91 16.16
CA GLY A 247 -2.99 12.61 16.28
C GLY A 247 -3.12 11.92 14.92
N GLY A 248 -3.57 12.63 13.89
CA GLY A 248 -3.66 12.09 12.52
C GLY A 248 -2.31 11.65 11.97
N LYS A 249 -1.25 12.43 12.17
CA LYS A 249 0.13 12.04 11.76
C LYS A 249 0.58 10.74 12.44
N ARG A 250 0.37 10.62 13.76
CA ARG A 250 0.72 9.39 14.51
C ARG A 250 -0.06 8.18 14.00
N LEU A 251 -1.34 8.34 13.65
CA LEU A 251 -2.15 7.27 13.07
C LEU A 251 -1.65 6.85 11.69
N VAL A 252 -1.30 7.78 10.80
CA VAL A 252 -0.70 7.43 9.50
C VAL A 252 0.60 6.66 9.69
N VAL A 253 1.48 7.10 10.60
CA VAL A 253 2.73 6.37 10.92
C VAL A 253 2.43 4.98 11.47
N LEU A 254 1.46 4.84 12.36
CA LEU A 254 1.05 3.55 12.93
C LEU A 254 0.51 2.62 11.85
N ILE A 255 -0.34 3.11 10.94
CA ILE A 255 -0.86 2.35 9.80
C ILE A 255 0.30 1.86 8.91
N VAL A 256 1.24 2.74 8.58
CA VAL A 256 2.43 2.34 7.78
C VAL A 256 3.25 1.29 8.53
N ALA A 257 3.51 1.48 9.83
CA ALA A 257 4.26 0.52 10.64
C ALA A 257 3.58 -0.85 10.70
N LEU A 258 2.27 -0.87 10.91
CA LEU A 258 1.44 -2.08 10.86
C LEU A 258 1.51 -2.74 9.48
N GLY A 259 1.49 -1.93 8.43
CA GLY A 259 1.69 -2.38 7.05
C GLY A 259 3.05 -3.03 6.80
N VAL A 260 4.13 -2.51 7.40
CA VAL A 260 5.46 -3.13 7.31
C VAL A 260 5.47 -4.47 8.05
N VAL A 261 4.96 -4.51 9.27
CA VAL A 261 4.93 -5.73 10.10
C VAL A 261 4.10 -6.83 9.43
N PHE A 262 2.89 -6.51 8.95
CA PHE A 262 1.98 -7.51 8.39
C PHE A 262 2.18 -7.74 6.89
N GLY A 263 2.59 -6.73 6.13
CA GLY A 263 2.91 -6.88 4.72
C GLY A 263 4.18 -7.71 4.53
N VAL A 264 5.29 -7.28 5.13
CA VAL A 264 6.59 -7.96 4.96
C VAL A 264 6.72 -9.17 5.90
N GLY A 265 6.28 -9.04 7.16
CA GLY A 265 6.36 -10.15 8.13
C GLY A 265 5.24 -11.19 7.98
N GLY A 266 4.10 -10.84 7.39
CA GLY A 266 2.99 -11.77 7.13
C GLY A 266 3.32 -12.79 6.04
N SER A 267 4.11 -12.43 5.03
CA SER A 267 4.57 -13.39 4.01
C SER A 267 5.45 -14.51 4.57
N ILE A 268 6.07 -14.28 5.74
CA ILE A 268 6.90 -15.28 6.42
C ILE A 268 6.04 -16.19 7.32
N THR A 269 4.91 -15.69 7.85
CA THR A 269 4.08 -16.40 8.85
C THR A 269 2.81 -17.05 8.29
N VAL A 270 2.28 -16.59 7.15
CA VAL A 270 1.07 -17.16 6.52
C VAL A 270 1.33 -18.54 5.91
N GLY A 271 2.59 -18.92 5.65
CA GLY A 271 2.94 -20.29 5.27
C GLY A 271 2.75 -21.34 6.38
N VAL A 272 2.58 -20.93 7.65
CA VAL A 272 2.66 -21.85 8.80
C VAL A 272 1.30 -22.10 9.48
N THR A 273 0.28 -21.27 9.25
CA THR A 273 -0.96 -21.33 10.07
C THR A 273 -2.15 -22.03 9.45
N THR A 274 -2.11 -22.46 8.18
CA THR A 274 -3.23 -23.14 7.52
C THR A 274 -2.91 -24.54 7.01
N ALA A 275 -2.19 -25.35 7.78
CA ALA A 275 -2.00 -26.76 7.46
C ALA A 275 -2.41 -27.68 8.62
N ARG A 276 -3.36 -28.57 8.32
CA ARG A 276 -3.90 -29.60 9.21
C ARG A 276 -3.16 -30.91 8.88
N SER A 277 -1.91 -31.10 9.35
CA SER A 277 -1.17 -32.36 9.21
C SER A 277 0.01 -32.49 10.22
N HIS A 278 0.14 -33.69 10.79
CA HIS A 278 1.18 -34.31 11.65
C HIS A 278 2.14 -33.46 12.49
N GLY A 279 2.19 -33.73 13.81
CA GLY A 279 2.99 -33.00 14.81
C GLY A 279 4.47 -32.80 14.50
N THR A 280 5.10 -33.68 13.69
CA THR A 280 6.49 -33.54 13.24
C THR A 280 6.73 -32.26 12.44
N GLY A 281 5.83 -31.90 11.52
CA GLY A 281 5.97 -30.68 10.71
C GLY A 281 5.81 -29.42 11.54
N ARG A 282 4.93 -29.44 12.56
CA ARG A 282 4.75 -28.34 13.50
C ARG A 282 5.97 -28.17 14.41
N LYS A 283 6.50 -29.26 14.98
CA LYS A 283 7.71 -29.21 15.81
C LYS A 283 8.91 -28.69 15.00
N LEU A 284 9.10 -29.19 13.77
CA LEU A 284 10.14 -28.70 12.88
C LEU A 284 9.99 -27.19 12.56
N ALA A 285 8.76 -26.72 12.32
CA ALA A 285 8.49 -25.31 12.10
C ALA A 285 8.78 -24.46 13.35
N ASP A 286 8.37 -24.93 14.54
CA ASP A 286 8.64 -24.25 15.81
C ASP A 286 10.16 -24.16 16.05
N ASP A 287 10.92 -25.24 15.85
CA ASP A 287 12.38 -25.27 15.99
C ASP A 287 13.06 -24.32 14.99
N HIS A 288 12.55 -24.24 13.76
CA HIS A 288 13.03 -23.30 12.75
C HIS A 288 12.76 -21.82 13.13
N THR A 289 11.65 -21.52 13.80
CA THR A 289 11.40 -20.14 14.28
C THR A 289 12.44 -19.70 15.31
N VAL A 290 12.86 -20.60 16.20
CA VAL A 290 13.93 -20.35 17.18
C VAL A 290 15.26 -20.10 16.45
N LEU A 291 15.58 -20.89 15.43
CA LEU A 291 16.77 -20.69 14.61
C LEU A 291 16.73 -19.34 13.87
N THR A 292 15.59 -18.97 13.30
CA THR A 292 15.40 -17.70 12.59
C THR A 292 15.61 -16.50 13.52
N ALA A 293 15.11 -16.59 14.77
CA ALA A 293 15.33 -15.56 15.78
C ALA A 293 16.83 -15.40 16.10
N ALA A 294 17.58 -16.51 16.22
CA ALA A 294 19.02 -16.47 16.45
C ALA A 294 19.80 -15.82 15.28
N VAL A 295 19.39 -16.06 14.03
CA VAL A 295 19.97 -15.40 12.85
C VAL A 295 19.72 -13.88 12.87
N GLN A 296 18.51 -13.46 13.26
CA GLN A 296 18.18 -12.04 13.39
C GLN A 296 18.99 -11.37 14.50
N GLU A 297 19.14 -12.04 15.65
CA GLU A 297 19.98 -11.58 16.76
C GLU A 297 21.43 -11.40 16.30
N PHE A 298 22.01 -12.42 15.64
CA PHE A 298 23.34 -12.34 15.06
C PHE A 298 23.51 -11.14 14.11
N SER A 299 22.53 -10.88 13.23
CA SER A 299 22.62 -9.76 12.29
C SER A 299 22.72 -8.40 13.00
N THR A 300 22.04 -8.27 14.14
CA THR A 300 22.04 -7.05 14.96
C THR A 300 23.36 -6.91 15.72
N GLU A 301 23.85 -8.02 16.29
CA GLU A 301 25.12 -8.07 17.02
C GLU A 301 26.32 -7.82 16.12
N ALA A 302 26.36 -8.42 14.94
CA ALA A 302 27.45 -8.22 13.98
C ALA A 302 27.58 -6.74 13.56
N GLN A 303 26.45 -6.06 13.35
CA GLN A 303 26.43 -4.61 13.10
C GLN A 303 26.94 -3.81 14.30
N GLY A 304 26.55 -4.19 15.52
CA GLY A 304 27.04 -3.59 16.76
C GLY A 304 28.56 -3.79 16.96
N CYS A 305 29.06 -4.99 16.66
CA CYS A 305 30.49 -5.30 16.74
C CYS A 305 31.32 -4.47 15.75
N ALA A 306 30.78 -4.18 14.56
CA ALA A 306 31.44 -3.31 13.58
C ALA A 306 31.60 -1.86 14.05
N LEU A 307 30.71 -1.37 14.93
CA LEU A 307 30.70 0.01 15.43
C LEU A 307 31.60 0.23 16.66
N GLY A 308 32.07 -0.83 17.33
CA GLY A 308 32.95 -0.67 18.50
C GLY A 308 33.40 -1.93 19.22
N GLY A 309 32.91 -3.12 18.85
CA GLY A 309 33.24 -4.38 19.52
C GLY A 309 34.46 -5.13 18.96
N GLY A 310 34.88 -4.83 17.73
CA GLY A 310 36.05 -5.44 17.08
C GLY A 310 35.91 -6.95 16.80
N ALA A 311 37.01 -7.59 16.40
CA ALA A 311 37.03 -8.99 16.01
C ALA A 311 36.56 -9.98 17.10
N PRO A 312 36.92 -9.84 18.39
CA PRO A 312 36.48 -10.78 19.43
C PRO A 312 34.96 -10.77 19.66
N CYS A 313 34.32 -9.60 19.53
CA CYS A 313 32.87 -9.47 19.59
C CYS A 313 32.20 -10.26 18.46
N LEU A 314 32.75 -10.16 17.25
CA LEU A 314 32.24 -10.84 16.07
C LEU A 314 32.43 -12.36 16.18
N HIS A 315 33.59 -12.82 16.66
CA HIS A 315 33.84 -14.25 16.92
C HIS A 315 32.86 -14.84 17.93
N ALA A 316 32.54 -14.11 19.00
CA ALA A 316 31.54 -14.54 19.97
C ALA A 316 30.11 -14.57 19.41
N ALA A 317 29.80 -13.70 18.44
CA ALA A 317 28.53 -13.74 17.73
C ALA A 317 28.47 -14.96 16.77
N ASP A 318 29.54 -15.24 16.03
CA ASP A 318 29.67 -16.39 15.14
C ASP A 318 29.51 -17.73 15.90
N GLU A 319 30.16 -17.89 17.05
CA GLU A 319 30.03 -19.08 17.89
C GLU A 319 28.61 -19.28 18.45
N ARG A 320 27.92 -18.19 18.82
CA ARG A 320 26.53 -18.26 19.28
C ARG A 320 25.59 -18.71 18.16
N LEU A 321 25.78 -18.17 16.96
CA LEU A 321 25.02 -18.60 15.80
C LEU A 321 25.31 -20.06 15.44
N ALA A 322 26.57 -20.49 15.47
CA ALA A 322 26.95 -21.88 15.26
C ALA A 322 26.27 -22.81 16.28
N GLY A 323 26.17 -22.38 17.54
CA GLY A 323 25.43 -23.08 18.58
C GLY A 323 23.94 -23.23 18.28
N ALA A 324 23.29 -22.22 17.70
CA ALA A 324 21.88 -22.28 17.32
C ALA A 324 21.63 -23.29 16.19
N PHE A 325 22.44 -23.26 15.13
CA PHE A 325 22.36 -24.24 14.04
C PHE A 325 22.66 -25.67 14.54
N ALA A 326 23.63 -25.83 15.44
CA ALA A 326 23.94 -27.14 16.02
C ALA A 326 22.76 -27.71 16.84
N ARG A 327 22.05 -26.87 17.61
CA ARG A 327 20.84 -27.28 18.32
C ARG A 327 19.72 -27.68 17.37
N PHE A 328 19.49 -26.88 16.33
CA PHE A 328 18.48 -27.20 15.31
C PHE A 328 18.75 -28.56 14.66
N ARG A 329 20.02 -28.85 14.31
CA ARG A 329 20.40 -30.18 13.79
C ARG A 329 20.06 -31.31 14.77
N THR A 330 20.37 -31.15 16.05
CA THR A 330 20.07 -32.18 17.06
C THR A 330 18.57 -32.39 17.24
N GLU A 331 17.77 -31.32 17.21
CA GLU A 331 16.31 -31.44 17.23
C GLU A 331 15.79 -32.12 15.97
N LEU A 332 16.32 -31.79 14.79
CA LEU A 332 15.98 -32.41 13.52
C LEU A 332 16.28 -33.92 13.51
N GLU A 333 17.45 -34.32 14.00
CA GLU A 333 17.87 -35.73 14.17
C GLU A 333 16.94 -36.50 15.15
N SER A 334 16.29 -35.79 16.08
CA SER A 334 15.34 -36.39 17.03
C SER A 334 13.95 -36.68 16.44
N LEU A 335 13.66 -36.14 15.25
CA LEU A 335 12.36 -36.28 14.60
C LEU A 335 12.28 -37.59 13.80
N SER A 336 11.16 -38.28 13.91
CA SER A 336 10.85 -39.44 13.07
C SER A 336 10.11 -38.99 11.82
N PHE A 337 10.65 -39.31 10.64
CA PHE A 337 10.07 -38.95 9.35
C PHE A 337 9.28 -40.11 8.70
N PRO A 338 8.24 -39.82 7.90
CA PRO A 338 7.56 -40.83 7.08
C PRO A 338 8.45 -41.34 5.94
N LEU A 339 8.16 -42.56 5.47
CA LEU A 339 8.85 -43.19 4.35
C LEU A 339 8.89 -42.27 3.11
N GLY A 340 10.10 -42.04 2.59
CA GLY A 340 10.35 -41.20 1.42
C GLY A 340 10.67 -39.73 1.71
N VAL A 341 10.67 -39.31 2.98
CA VAL A 341 11.05 -37.95 3.42
C VAL A 341 12.47 -37.91 4.00
N ASP A 342 13.01 -39.05 4.45
CA ASP A 342 14.37 -39.19 5.00
C ASP A 342 15.49 -38.53 4.17
N PRO A 343 15.57 -38.68 2.83
CA PRO A 343 16.66 -38.05 2.07
C PRO A 343 16.59 -36.52 2.08
N LEU A 344 15.40 -35.93 2.24
CA LEU A 344 15.23 -34.47 2.35
C LEU A 344 15.74 -33.97 3.70
N ALA A 345 15.41 -34.68 4.78
CA ALA A 345 15.91 -34.35 6.11
C ALA A 345 17.45 -34.40 6.16
N SER A 346 18.05 -35.42 5.56
CA SER A 346 19.51 -35.53 5.49
C SER A 346 20.17 -34.39 4.69
N ARG A 347 19.51 -33.80 3.68
CA ARG A 347 20.04 -32.60 3.00
C ARG A 347 20.10 -31.40 3.93
N VAL A 348 19.03 -31.17 4.68
CA VAL A 348 18.96 -30.08 5.67
C VAL A 348 20.01 -30.28 6.79
N GLU A 349 20.22 -31.51 7.24
CA GLU A 349 21.28 -31.85 8.22
C GLU A 349 22.68 -31.57 7.67
N GLN A 350 22.94 -31.93 6.41
CA GLN A 350 24.23 -31.68 5.75
C GLN A 350 24.50 -30.18 5.61
N ASP A 351 23.51 -29.42 5.15
CA ASP A 351 23.63 -27.97 5.01
C ASP A 351 23.82 -27.29 6.37
N THR A 352 23.09 -27.71 7.39
CA THR A 352 23.26 -27.22 8.77
C THR A 352 24.67 -27.49 9.27
N THR A 353 25.21 -28.68 9.00
CA THR A 353 26.58 -29.06 9.38
C THR A 353 27.62 -28.19 8.66
N ALA A 354 27.42 -27.93 7.36
CA ALA A 354 28.30 -27.05 6.59
C ALA A 354 28.30 -25.63 7.15
N ILE A 355 27.13 -25.10 7.53
CA ILE A 355 27.00 -23.77 8.13
C ILE A 355 27.72 -23.70 9.48
N VAL A 356 27.53 -24.70 10.36
CA VAL A 356 28.21 -24.75 11.67
C VAL A 356 29.73 -24.74 11.50
N ASN A 357 30.25 -25.54 10.57
CA ASN A 357 31.68 -25.60 10.31
C ASN A 357 32.22 -24.27 9.77
N LEU A 358 31.48 -23.61 8.86
CA LEU A 358 31.85 -22.30 8.32
C LEU A 358 31.87 -21.22 9.42
N LEU A 359 30.85 -21.18 10.29
CA LEU A 359 30.77 -20.19 11.36
C LEU A 359 31.89 -20.35 12.38
N ARG A 360 32.23 -21.59 12.76
CA ARG A 360 33.39 -21.88 13.62
C ARG A 360 34.71 -21.50 12.94
N GLN A 361 34.81 -21.67 11.62
CA GLN A 361 35.96 -21.20 10.87
C GLN A 361 36.05 -19.67 10.91
N LEU A 362 34.94 -18.95 10.69
CA LEU A 362 34.87 -17.49 10.79
C LEU A 362 35.27 -16.97 12.18
N ALA A 363 34.83 -17.65 13.23
CA ALA A 363 35.21 -17.36 14.61
C ALA A 363 36.71 -17.50 14.90
N SER A 364 37.47 -18.18 14.04
CA SER A 364 38.93 -18.34 14.17
C SER A 364 39.75 -17.35 13.34
N ILE A 365 39.13 -16.62 12.40
CA ILE A 365 39.82 -15.74 11.46
C ILE A 365 40.02 -14.36 12.08
N SER A 366 41.27 -13.95 12.27
CA SER A 366 41.61 -12.62 12.80
C SER A 366 41.72 -11.53 11.73
N ASP A 367 41.92 -11.90 10.46
CA ASP A 367 42.10 -10.96 9.36
C ASP A 367 40.77 -10.54 8.72
N ALA A 368 40.54 -9.24 8.58
CA ALA A 368 39.27 -8.70 8.08
C ALA A 368 39.00 -9.02 6.59
N ALA A 369 40.04 -9.04 5.75
CA ALA A 369 39.88 -9.33 4.33
C ALA A 369 39.58 -10.83 4.13
N GLN A 370 40.26 -11.68 4.89
CA GLN A 370 39.99 -13.12 4.90
C GLN A 370 38.60 -13.44 5.45
N TYR A 371 38.17 -12.73 6.50
CA TYR A 371 36.82 -12.87 7.06
C TYR A 371 35.75 -12.57 6.02
N GLN A 372 35.86 -11.45 5.29
CA GLN A 372 34.90 -11.08 4.26
C GLN A 372 34.84 -12.11 3.11
N ALA A 373 35.98 -12.66 2.70
CA ALA A 373 36.04 -13.67 1.65
C ALA A 373 35.30 -14.96 2.05
N VAL A 374 35.43 -15.38 3.31
CA VAL A 374 34.77 -16.59 3.84
C VAL A 374 33.30 -16.32 4.17
N ALA A 375 32.96 -15.14 4.69
CA ALA A 375 31.59 -14.75 5.03
C ALA A 375 30.67 -14.73 3.80
N ALA A 376 31.20 -14.46 2.60
CA ALA A 376 30.42 -14.57 1.36
C ALA A 376 29.87 -16.00 1.12
N GLN A 377 30.54 -17.04 1.62
CA GLN A 377 30.07 -18.42 1.49
C GLN A 377 28.82 -18.70 2.35
N PHE A 378 28.67 -17.96 3.46
CA PHE A 378 27.52 -18.12 4.37
C PHE A 378 26.21 -17.84 3.64
N GLN A 379 26.17 -16.83 2.77
CA GLN A 379 24.98 -16.50 1.99
C GLN A 379 24.59 -17.63 1.02
N THR A 380 25.57 -18.26 0.37
CA THR A 380 25.33 -19.39 -0.53
C THR A 380 24.81 -20.61 0.21
N LEU A 381 25.41 -20.94 1.36
CA LEU A 381 24.95 -22.06 2.20
C LEU A 381 23.57 -21.79 2.81
N GLY A 382 23.32 -20.57 3.29
CA GLY A 382 22.00 -20.18 3.82
C GLY A 382 20.90 -20.31 2.78
N ASN A 383 21.13 -19.84 1.54
CA ASN A 383 20.15 -19.98 0.46
C ASN A 383 19.85 -21.45 0.12
N ARG A 384 20.86 -22.32 0.21
CA ARG A 384 20.69 -23.76 -0.04
C ARG A 384 19.89 -24.42 1.08
N PHE A 385 20.25 -24.14 2.33
CA PHE A 385 19.52 -24.57 3.52
C PHE A 385 18.04 -24.17 3.45
N ASP A 386 17.75 -22.91 3.13
CA ASP A 386 16.37 -22.40 3.01
C ASP A 386 15.56 -23.13 1.94
N ALA A 387 16.21 -23.47 0.81
CA ALA A 387 15.58 -24.21 -0.28
C ALA A 387 15.24 -25.65 0.13
N ASP A 388 16.20 -26.36 0.72
CA ASP A 388 16.03 -27.75 1.17
C ASP A 388 15.04 -27.84 2.36
N TYR A 389 15.09 -26.89 3.30
CA TYR A 389 14.14 -26.80 4.41
C TYR A 389 12.71 -26.59 3.92
N ARG A 390 12.51 -25.68 2.96
CA ARG A 390 11.17 -25.42 2.40
C ARG A 390 10.62 -26.65 1.66
N GLU A 391 11.46 -27.35 0.90
CA GLU A 391 11.05 -28.59 0.21
C GLU A 391 10.64 -29.68 1.21
N LEU A 392 11.42 -29.86 2.28
CA LEU A 392 11.10 -30.77 3.39
C LEU A 392 9.77 -30.39 4.05
N LEU A 393 9.58 -29.11 4.36
CA LEU A 393 8.36 -28.63 5.02
C LEU A 393 7.12 -28.83 4.13
N LEU A 394 7.18 -28.48 2.84
CA LEU A 394 6.09 -28.69 1.89
C LEU A 394 5.71 -30.18 1.81
N ARG A 395 6.70 -31.06 1.78
CA ARG A 395 6.48 -32.51 1.72
C ARG A 395 5.83 -33.06 2.99
N LEU A 396 6.21 -32.54 4.16
CA LEU A 396 5.60 -32.90 5.44
C LEU A 396 4.17 -32.38 5.61
N LEU A 397 3.88 -31.21 5.05
CA LEU A 397 2.55 -30.59 5.12
C LEU A 397 1.57 -31.17 4.08
N GLY A 398 2.08 -31.86 3.06
CA GLY A 398 1.27 -32.49 2.02
C GLY A 398 0.77 -31.53 0.95
N THR A 399 1.48 -30.42 0.74
CA THR A 399 1.16 -29.35 -0.23
C THR A 399 2.05 -29.39 -1.45
#